data_AF-A0A1A8INR9-F1
#
_entry.id   AF-A0A1A8INR9-F1
#
_cell.length_a   1.000
_cell.length_b   1.000
_cell.length_c   1.000
_cell.angle_alpha   90.00
_cell.angle_beta   90.00
_cell.angle_gamma   90.00
#
_symmetry.space_group_name_H-M   'P 1'
#
loop_
_entity.id
_entity.type
_entity.pdbx_description
1 polymer ?
#
loop_
_entity_poly.entity_id
_entity_poly.type
_entity_poly.pdbx_seq_one_letter_code
_entity_poly.pdbx_strand_id
1 'polypeptide(L)' 'DAVLTLLRETLTHLEKPKSHVNLFFVDFSSAFNTAQPHLMGLKLLNLNVNSHLILWVLFFLTGREQSRG' A
#
# COMPACT_ATOMS: atom_id res chain seq x y z
N ASP A 1 -7.06 1.43 12.65
CA ASP A 1 -6.12 1.88 13.68
C ASP A 1 -5.28 3.09 13.29
N ALA A 2 -4.45 3.02 12.25
CA ALA A 2 -3.55 4.13 11.86
C ALA A 2 -4.24 5.50 11.66
N VAL A 3 -5.44 5.55 11.06
CA VAL A 3 -6.23 6.79 10.88
C VAL A 3 -6.65 7.42 12.22
N LEU A 4 -6.99 6.59 13.20
CA LEU A 4 -7.41 7.04 14.53
C LEU A 4 -6.22 7.58 15.34
N THR A 5 -5.03 6.99 15.17
CA THR A 5 -3.79 7.47 15.79
C THR A 5 -3.38 8.84 15.21
N LEU A 6 -3.40 8.98 13.88
CA LEU A 6 -3.10 10.25 13.20
C LEU A 6 -4.09 11.36 13.56
N LEU A 7 -5.39 11.04 13.67
CA LEU A 7 -6.40 12.00 14.13
C LEU A 7 -6.11 12.48 15.55
N ARG A 8 -5.72 11.57 16.46
CA ARG A 8 -5.38 11.92 17.84
C ARG A 8 -4.13 12.79 17.94
N GLU A 9 -3.11 12.52 17.13
CA GLU A 9 -1.88 13.32 17.07
C GLU A 9 -2.12 14.71 16.48
N THR A 10 -2.93 14.81 15.42
CA THR A 10 -3.29 16.11 14.84
C THR A 10 -4.12 16.94 15.82
N LEU A 11 -5.11 16.34 16.50
CA LEU A 11 -5.93 17.04 17.50
C LEU A 11 -5.10 17.52 18.71
N THR A 12 -4.16 16.71 19.20
CA THR A 12 -3.25 17.13 20.29
C THR A 12 -2.30 18.26 19.87
N HIS A 13 -1.99 18.40 18.58
CA HIS A 13 -1.16 19.48 18.05
C HIS A 13 -1.95 20.76 17.71
N LEU A 14 -3.29 20.69 17.60
CA LEU A 14 -4.19 21.82 17.34
C LEU A 14 -4.61 22.60 18.60
N GLU A 15 -4.28 22.12 19.81
CA GLU A 15 -4.52 22.86 21.07
C GLU A 15 -3.66 24.14 21.21
N LYS A 16 -2.81 24.46 20.21
CA LYS A 16 -2.05 25.72 20.13
C LYS A 16 -2.76 26.73 19.20
N PRO A 17 -3.03 27.95 19.66
CA PRO A 17 -3.72 28.96 18.85
C PRO A 17 -2.91 29.31 17.58
N LYS A 18 -3.58 29.33 16.41
CA LYS A 18 -3.10 29.61 15.04
C LYS A 18 -2.49 28.46 14.21
N SER A 19 -2.65 27.19 14.58
CA SER A 19 -2.15 26.09 13.73
C SER A 19 -3.26 25.50 12.84
N HIS A 20 -3.16 25.70 11.53
CA HIS A 20 -3.99 24.99 10.53
C HIS A 20 -3.22 23.77 10.02
N VAL A 21 -3.83 22.58 10.09
CA VAL A 21 -3.28 21.34 9.53
C VAL A 21 -4.19 20.86 8.42
N ASN A 22 -3.64 20.70 7.21
CA ASN A 22 -4.31 20.02 6.10
C ASN A 22 -3.84 18.57 6.07
N LEU A 23 -4.77 17.62 6.16
CA LEU A 23 -4.45 16.19 6.14
C LEU A 23 -4.96 15.56 4.83
N PHE A 24 -4.05 14.89 4.11
CA PHE A 24 -4.36 14.17 2.88
C PHE A 24 -4.32 12.66 3.15
N PHE A 25 -5.44 11.99 2.99
CA PHE A 25 -5.54 10.54 3.12
C PHE A 25 -5.45 9.89 1.74
N VAL A 26 -4.42 9.06 1.54
CA VAL A 26 -4.27 8.24 0.34
C VAL A 26 -4.74 6.83 0.67
N ASP A 27 -5.77 6.37 -0.04
CA ASP A 27 -6.26 5.01 0.09
C ASP A 27 -5.51 4.06 -0.85
N PHE A 28 -4.92 3.03 -0.25
CA PHE A 28 -4.21 1.96 -0.96
C PHE A 28 -4.98 0.63 -0.90
N SER A 29 -6.27 0.65 -0.53
CA SER A 29 -7.12 -0.54 -0.45
C SER A 29 -7.05 -1.45 -1.69
N SER A 30 -6.80 -0.86 -2.86
CA SER A 30 -6.70 -1.56 -4.15
C SER A 30 -5.28 -1.64 -4.72
N ALA A 31 -4.23 -1.29 -3.95
CA ALA A 31 -2.86 -1.24 -4.47
C ALA A 31 -2.42 -2.54 -5.16
N PHE A 32 -2.79 -3.70 -4.61
CA PHE A 32 -2.51 -5.00 -5.23
C PHE A 32 -3.40 -5.32 -6.44
N ASN A 33 -4.59 -4.73 -6.52
CA ASN A 33 -5.49 -4.89 -7.66
C ASN A 33 -5.04 -4.04 -8.86
N THR A 34 -4.41 -2.91 -8.59
CA THR A 34 -3.93 -1.95 -9.60
C THR A 34 -2.43 -2.10 -9.90
N ALA A 35 -1.68 -2.79 -9.04
CA ALA A 35 -0.27 -3.06 -9.25
C ALA A 35 -0.06 -3.76 -10.60
N GLN A 36 0.74 -3.14 -11.48
CA GLN A 36 1.12 -3.74 -12.75
C GLN A 36 2.14 -4.85 -12.49
N PRO A 37 1.79 -6.13 -12.69
CA PRO A 37 2.65 -7.24 -12.28
C PRO A 37 4.01 -7.19 -12.98
N HIS A 38 4.06 -6.80 -14.25
CA HIS A 38 5.31 -6.69 -15.02
C HIS A 38 6.29 -5.65 -14.44
N LEU A 39 5.81 -4.47 -14.03
CA LEU A 39 6.66 -3.45 -13.40
C LEU A 39 7.15 -3.91 -12.02
N MET A 40 6.29 -4.59 -11.27
CA MET A 40 6.63 -5.13 -9.96
C MET A 40 7.67 -6.25 -10.08
N GLY A 41 7.52 -7.16 -11.04
CA GLY A 41 8.50 -8.21 -11.32
C GLY A 41 9.87 -7.66 -11.71
N LEU A 42 9.92 -6.65 -12.58
CA LEU A 42 11.16 -5.96 -12.95
C LEU A 42 11.84 -5.29 -11.74
N LYS A 43 11.06 -4.63 -10.88
CA LYS A 43 11.59 -4.01 -9.66
C LYS A 43 12.17 -5.05 -8.69
N LEU A 44 11.48 -6.17 -8.50
CA LEU A 44 11.97 -7.24 -7.62
C LEU A 44 13.24 -7.91 -8.18
N LEU A 45 13.34 -8.06 -9.50
CA LEU A 45 14.55 -8.55 -10.14
C LEU A 45 15.73 -7.60 -9.91
N ASN A 46 15.51 -6.29 -10.05
CA ASN A 46 16.51 -5.26 -9.77
C ASN A 46 16.94 -5.20 -8.30
N LEU A 47 16.07 -5.64 -7.38
CA LEU A 47 16.37 -5.79 -5.95
C LEU A 47 17.06 -7.13 -5.63
N ASN A 48 17.44 -7.90 -6.65
CA ASN A 48 18.11 -9.19 -6.51
C ASN A 48 17.29 -10.24 -5.73
N VAL A 49 15.96 -10.11 -5.78
CA VAL A 49 15.03 -11.08 -5.18
C VAL A 49 15.09 -12.38 -5.99
N ASN A 50 14.98 -13.51 -5.30
CA ASN A 50 15.01 -14.83 -5.93
C ASN A 50 13.92 -14.95 -7.01
N SER A 51 14.30 -15.45 -8.19
CA SER A 51 13.42 -15.59 -9.35
C SER A 51 12.18 -16.45 -9.10
N HIS A 52 12.27 -17.49 -8.26
CA HIS A 52 11.11 -18.30 -7.86
C HIS A 52 10.11 -17.52 -7.01
N LEU A 53 10.59 -16.64 -6.11
CA LEU A 53 9.73 -15.75 -5.34
C LEU A 53 9.06 -14.71 -6.23
N ILE A 54 9.79 -14.15 -7.20
CA ILE A 54 9.22 -13.21 -8.18
C ILE A 54 8.11 -13.91 -8.99
N LEU A 55 8.35 -15.11 -9.50
CA LEU A 55 7.35 -15.89 -10.23
C LEU A 55 6.14 -16.22 -9.37
N TRP A 56 6.34 -16.57 -8.10
CA TRP A 56 5.25 -16.81 -7.15
C TRP A 56 4.39 -15.56 -6.93
N VAL A 57 5.02 -14.39 -6.72
CA VAL A 57 4.30 -13.12 -6.55
C VAL A 57 3.56 -12.74 -7.84
N LEU A 58 4.16 -12.91 -9.00
CA LEU A 58 3.50 -12.65 -10.28
C LEU A 58 2.28 -13.55 -10.45
N PHE A 59 2.42 -14.85 -10.19
CA PHE A 59 1.33 -15.81 -10.26
C PHE A 59 0.22 -15.48 -9.26
N PHE A 60 0.57 -15.05 -8.04
CA PHE A 60 -0.38 -14.60 -7.03
C PHE A 60 -1.18 -13.36 -7.48
N LEU A 61 -0.55 -12.45 -8.23
CA LEU A 61 -1.20 -11.22 -8.71
C LEU A 61 -2.02 -11.44 -9.99
N THR A 62 -1.58 -12.32 -10.90
CA THR A 62 -2.25 -12.58 -12.19
C THR A 62 -3.23 -13.75 -12.16
N GLY A 63 -2.94 -14.76 -11.32
CA GLY A 63 -3.66 -16.03 -11.24
C GLY A 63 -4.71 -16.07 -10.13
N ARG A 64 -5.29 -14.91 -9.79
CA ARG A 64 -6.46 -14.87 -8.91
C ARG A 64 -7.67 -15.43 -9.65
N GLU A 65 -7.71 -16.74 -9.82
CA GLU A 65 -8.97 -17.47 -9.80
C GLU A 65 -9.56 -17.18 -8.43
N GLN A 66 -10.37 -16.13 -8.35
CA GLN A 66 -11.14 -15.82 -7.16
C GLN A 66 -12.07 -17.02 -6.98
N SER A 67 -11.65 -17.98 -6.16
CA SER A 67 -12.46 -19.14 -5.81
C SER A 67 -13.75 -18.59 -5.22
N ARG A 68 -14.77 -18.59 -6.06
CA ARG A 68 -16.14 -18.28 -5.71
C ARG A 68 -16.62 -19.47 -4.91
N GLY A 69 -16.39 -19.42 -3.60
CA GLY A 69 -16.95 -20.31 -2.58
C GLY A 69 -17.75 -19.47 -1.61
#